data_AF-A0A954BN97-F1
#
_entry.id   AF-A0A954BN97-F1
#
_cell.length_a   1.000
_cell.length_b   1.000
_cell.length_c   1.000
_cell.angle_alpha   90.00
_cell.angle_beta   90.00
_cell.angle_gamma   90.00
#
_symmetry.space_group_name_H-M   'P 1'
#
loop_
_entity.id
_entity.type
_entity.pdbx_description
1 polymer ?
#
loop_
_entity_poly.entity_id
_entity_poly.type
_entity_poly.pdbx_seq_one_letter_code
_entity_poly.pdbx_strand_id
1 'polypeptide(L)' 'DPNDEYWGLPRDEGVDYVAGICAGCHSLRLVMQQHRSEARWHELIDWMINTQGMAPLPDDVRKDIETYLGKHFGELDQ' A
#
# COMPACT_ATOMS: atom_id res chain seq x y z
N ASP A 1 -3.80 15.80 -4.04
CA ASP A 1 -2.73 16.75 -4.39
C ASP A 1 -1.42 16.16 -3.88
N PRO A 2 -0.35 16.01 -4.70
CA PRO A 2 0.90 15.46 -4.19
C PRO A 2 1.53 16.28 -3.05
N ASN A 3 1.09 17.52 -2.81
CA ASN A 3 1.50 18.35 -1.67
C ASN A 3 0.52 18.31 -0.48
N ASP A 4 -0.53 17.50 -0.53
CA ASP A 4 -1.39 17.27 0.63
C ASP A 4 -0.73 16.31 1.63
N GLU A 5 -1.24 16.29 2.86
CA GLU A 5 -0.71 15.48 3.98
C GLU A 5 -0.57 13.98 3.65
N TYR A 6 -1.31 13.48 2.66
CA TYR A 6 -1.32 12.08 2.26
C TYR A 6 -0.82 11.88 0.82
N TRP A 7 -0.08 12.86 0.29
CA TRP A 7 0.64 12.74 -0.98
C TRP A 7 -0.25 12.37 -2.17
N GLY A 8 -1.54 12.77 -2.12
CA GLY A 8 -2.52 12.49 -3.16
C GLY A 8 -3.20 11.12 -3.07
N LEU A 9 -3.02 10.38 -1.97
CA LEU A 9 -3.77 9.16 -1.68
C LEU A 9 -5.27 9.48 -1.43
N PRO A 10 -6.21 8.67 -1.93
CA PRO A 10 -7.63 8.77 -1.59
C PRO A 10 -7.89 8.73 -0.07
N ARG A 11 -8.72 9.64 0.44
CA ARG A 11 -9.03 9.71 1.88
C ARG A 11 -10.05 8.64 2.24
N ASP A 12 -9.58 7.59 2.90
CA ASP A 12 -10.39 6.43 3.28
C ASP A 12 -9.72 5.67 4.44
N GLU A 13 -10.43 4.70 5.01
CA GLU A 13 -9.89 3.83 6.06
C GLU A 13 -8.61 3.12 5.61
N GLY A 14 -7.55 3.18 6.43
CA GLY A 14 -6.23 2.60 6.12
C GLY A 14 -5.23 3.56 5.46
N VAL A 15 -5.64 4.78 5.07
CA VAL A 15 -4.76 5.75 4.41
C VAL A 15 -3.57 6.18 5.27
N ASP A 16 -3.75 6.31 6.58
CA ASP A 16 -2.68 6.66 7.54
C ASP A 16 -1.56 5.60 7.54
N TYR A 17 -1.95 4.32 7.51
CA TYR A 17 -1.00 3.22 7.48
C TYR A 17 -0.22 3.19 6.16
N VAL A 18 -0.90 3.37 5.03
CA VAL A 18 -0.22 3.42 3.71
C VAL A 18 0.73 4.60 3.63
N ALA A 19 0.30 5.80 4.05
CA ALA A 19 1.14 6.99 4.01
C ALA A 19 2.36 6.87 4.92
N GLY A 20 2.20 6.31 6.12
CA GLY A 20 3.29 6.17 7.09
C GLY A 20 4.27 5.03 6.80
N ILE A 21 3.76 3.87 6.36
CA ILE A 21 4.56 2.64 6.22
C ILE A 21 5.12 2.52 4.80
N CYS A 22 4.29 2.69 3.77
CA CYS A 22 4.69 2.41 2.38
C CYS A 22 5.62 3.50 1.80
N ALA A 23 5.75 4.64 2.48
CA ALA A 23 6.71 5.70 2.15
C ALA A 23 8.13 5.44 2.73
N GLY A 24 8.30 4.38 3.55
CA GLY A 24 9.54 4.17 4.32
C GLY A 24 10.78 3.82 3.49
N CYS A 25 10.62 3.23 2.30
CA CYS A 25 11.74 2.77 1.47
C CYS A 25 11.79 3.42 0.07
N HIS A 26 10.66 3.85 -0.46
CA HIS A 26 10.55 4.48 -1.79
C HIS A 26 9.31 5.37 -1.86
N SER A 27 9.16 6.14 -2.94
CA SER A 27 8.02 7.05 -3.10
C SER A 27 6.66 6.34 -3.13
N LEU A 28 5.63 6.96 -2.55
CA LEU A 28 4.25 6.50 -2.68
C LEU A 28 3.76 6.52 -4.13
N ARG A 29 4.36 7.34 -4.99
CA ARG A 29 4.09 7.31 -6.43
C ARG A 29 4.40 5.94 -7.04
N LEU A 30 5.48 5.29 -6.63
CA LEU A 30 5.82 3.94 -7.11
C LEU A 30 4.82 2.89 -6.61
N VAL A 31 4.30 3.07 -5.39
CA VAL A 31 3.26 2.21 -4.80
C VAL A 31 1.95 2.33 -5.60
N MET A 32 1.47 3.56 -5.82
CA MET A 32 0.22 3.84 -6.52
C MET A 32 0.22 3.31 -7.97
N GLN A 33 1.40 3.23 -8.61
CA GLN A 33 1.54 2.74 -9.99
C GLN A 33 1.43 1.21 -10.14
N GLN A 34 1.43 0.44 -9.06
CA GLN A 34 1.49 -1.03 -9.14
C GLN A 34 0.21 -1.68 -9.63
N HIS A 35 -0.96 -1.08 -9.34
CA HIS A 35 -2.29 -1.55 -9.76
C HIS A 35 -2.50 -3.08 -9.66
N ARG A 36 -2.76 -3.55 -8.44
CA ARG A 36 -2.84 -4.99 -8.12
C ARG A 36 -4.13 -5.30 -7.36
N SER A 37 -4.72 -6.47 -7.62
CA SER A 37 -5.77 -7.00 -6.73
C SER A 37 -5.24 -7.14 -5.29
N GLU A 38 -6.15 -7.15 -4.32
CA GLU A 38 -5.80 -7.29 -2.89
C GLU A 38 -4.93 -8.54 -2.64
N ALA A 39 -5.27 -9.67 -3.26
CA ALA A 39 -4.47 -10.90 -3.17
C ALA A 39 -3.04 -10.74 -3.73
N ARG A 40 -2.88 -9.93 -4.79
CA ARG A 40 -1.55 -9.64 -5.37
C ARG A 40 -0.77 -8.61 -4.57
N TRP A 41 -1.45 -7.70 -3.87
CA TRP A 41 -0.83 -6.84 -2.86
C TRP A 41 -0.32 -7.66 -1.67
N HIS A 42 -1.09 -8.65 -1.23
CA HIS A 42 -0.68 -9.59 -0.20
C HIS A 42 0.63 -10.31 -0.55
N GLU A 43 0.68 -10.95 -1.72
CA GLU A 43 1.89 -11.62 -2.21
C GLU A 43 3.09 -10.65 -2.32
N LEU A 44 2.85 -9.42 -2.77
CA LEU A 44 3.92 -8.42 -2.91
C LEU A 44 4.46 -7.98 -1.55
N ILE A 45 3.60 -7.77 -0.56
CA ILE A 45 4.01 -7.39 0.80
C ILE A 45 4.78 -8.53 1.47
N ASP A 46 4.34 -9.78 1.32
CA ASP A 46 5.12 -10.93 1.78
C ASP A 46 6.50 -10.98 1.13
N TRP A 47 6.58 -10.72 -0.18
CA TRP A 47 7.87 -10.67 -0.86
C TRP A 47 8.76 -9.51 -0.35
N MET A 48 8.18 -8.33 -0.09
CA MET A 48 8.93 -7.20 0.49
C MET A 48 9.48 -7.54 1.87
N ILE A 49 8.70 -8.20 2.72
CA ILE A 49 9.13 -8.62 4.06
C ILE A 49 10.24 -9.67 3.96
N ASN A 50 10.02 -10.72 3.17
CA ASN A 50 10.91 -11.87 3.12
C ASN A 50 12.19 -11.63 2.31
N THR A 51 12.15 -10.74 1.33
CA THR A 51 13.24 -10.57 0.35
C THR A 51 13.85 -9.17 0.34
N GLN A 52 13.06 -8.13 0.57
CA GLN A 52 13.54 -6.74 0.52
C GLN A 52 13.81 -6.11 1.89
N GLY A 53 13.57 -6.84 2.98
CA GLY A 53 13.88 -6.39 4.33
C GLY A 53 12.86 -5.42 4.92
N MET A 54 11.62 -5.39 4.40
CA MET A 54 10.52 -4.69 5.06
C MET A 54 10.24 -5.34 6.42
N ALA A 55 10.03 -4.53 7.46
CA ALA A 55 9.67 -5.05 8.77
C ALA A 55 8.29 -5.75 8.71
N PRO A 56 8.12 -6.89 9.41
CA PRO A 56 6.80 -7.51 9.55
C PRO A 56 5.78 -6.53 10.15
N LEU A 57 4.55 -6.60 9.65
CA LEU A 57 3.44 -5.78 10.11
C LEU A 57 2.53 -6.58 11.03
N PRO A 58 1.86 -5.96 12.01
CA PRO A 58 0.71 -6.55 12.69
C PRO A 58 -0.37 -6.98 11.69
N ASP A 59 -1.04 -8.10 11.94
CA ASP A 59 -2.00 -8.70 11.00
C ASP A 59 -3.17 -7.77 10.64
N ASP A 60 -3.66 -7.00 11.62
CA ASP A 60 -4.72 -6.01 11.43
C ASP A 60 -4.26 -4.83 10.56
N VAL A 61 -3.11 -4.24 10.87
CA VAL A 61 -2.50 -3.17 10.08
C VAL A 61 -2.20 -3.62 8.66
N ARG A 62 -1.68 -4.85 8.51
CA ARG A 62 -1.41 -5.45 7.20
C ARG A 62 -2.68 -5.55 6.36
N LYS A 63 -3.75 -6.06 6.96
CA LYS A 63 -5.04 -6.21 6.29
C LYS A 63 -5.60 -4.86 5.84
N ASP A 64 -5.53 -3.84 6.69
CA ASP A 64 -6.00 -2.48 6.35
C ASP A 64 -5.24 -1.90 5.15
N ILE A 65 -3.91 -2.11 5.09
CA ILE A 65 -3.08 -1.71 3.95
C ILE A 65 -3.49 -2.47 2.68
N GLU A 66 -3.62 -3.80 2.75
CA GLU A 66 -3.96 -4.64 1.60
C GLU A 66 -5.34 -4.29 1.03
N THR A 67 -6.33 -4.16 1.89
CA THR A 67 -7.69 -3.76 1.51
C THR A 67 -7.70 -2.35 0.90
N TYR A 68 -7.00 -1.39 1.50
CA TYR A 68 -6.92 -0.03 0.96
C TYR A 68 -6.25 -0.01 -0.42
N LEU A 69 -5.10 -0.67 -0.56
CA LEU A 69 -4.35 -0.72 -1.80
C LEU A 69 -5.12 -1.48 -2.89
N GLY A 70 -5.81 -2.56 -2.55
CA GLY A 70 -6.68 -3.28 -3.49
C GLY A 70 -7.88 -2.45 -3.94
N LYS A 71 -8.49 -1.67 -3.04
CA LYS A 71 -9.66 -0.80 -3.33
C LYS A 71 -9.31 0.37 -4.24
N HIS A 72 -8.21 1.06 -3.95
CA HIS A 72 -7.85 2.33 -4.61
C HIS A 72 -6.81 2.18 -5.72
N PHE A 73 -5.99 1.13 -5.64
CA PHE A 73 -4.92 0.82 -6.59
C PHE A 73 -5.02 -0.65 -7.02
N GLY A 74 -6.25 -1.08 -7.31
CA GLY A 74 -6.63 -2.36 -7.89
C GLY A 74 -6.16 -2.53 -9.34
N GLU A 75 -6.29 -3.75 -9.87
CA GLU A 75 -6.12 -4.02 -11.31
C GLU A 75 -7.05 -3.12 -12.14
N LEU A 76 -6.54 -2.59 -13.25
CA LEU A 76 -7.19 -1.54 -14.05
C LEU A 76 -8.31 -2.05 -14.97
N ASP A 77 -8.61 -3.36 -14.98
CA ASP A 77 -9.56 -4.00 -15.89
C ASP A 77 -10.71 -4.73 -15.15
N GLN A 78 -11.42 -4.03 -14.25
CA GLN A 78 -12.72 -4.49 -13.74
C GLN A 78 -13.90 -3.84 -14.47
#